data_AF-A0A653HLM2-F1
#
_entry.id   AF-A0A653HLM2-F1
#
_cell.length_a   1.000
_cell.length_b   1.000
_cell.length_c   1.000
_cell.angle_alpha   90.00
_cell.angle_beta   90.00
_cell.angle_gamma   90.00
#
_symmetry.space_group_name_H-M   'P 1'
#
loop_
_entity.id
_entity.type
_entity.pdbx_description
1 polymer ?
#
loop_
_entity_poly.entity_id
_entity_poly.type
_entity_poly.pdbx_seq_one_letter_code
_entity_poly.pdbx_strand_id
1 'polypeptide(L)'
;MSSFKIKKGKSPLKCKKDNKKKIQTKEHKTNNCHNDDLILGNIITSHETVEKKNRSKFVNISKHFRKLHKEKELLNKVGPDAKDELKHLLIVQNALIKSKGERVYSEKSLKKKQKNLKKKKRYNKKWDNKQKR
;
A
#
# COMPACT_ATOMS: atom_id res chain seq x y z
N MET A 1 25.91 9.44 46.90
CA MET A 1 24.43 9.53 46.76
C MET A 1 24.19 10.22 45.41
N SER A 2 23.53 9.69 44.39
CA SER A 2 22.33 8.86 44.27
C SER A 2 22.43 8.02 42.99
N SER A 3 22.03 6.75 43.07
CA SER A 3 22.03 5.77 41.97
C SER A 3 20.59 5.53 41.48
N PHE A 4 20.32 5.87 40.23
CA PHE A 4 19.01 5.62 39.59
C PHE A 4 18.87 4.13 39.23
N LYS A 5 18.11 3.39 40.04
CA LYS A 5 17.72 2.01 39.75
C LYS A 5 16.58 1.98 38.73
N ILE A 6 16.87 1.66 37.48
CA ILE A 6 15.85 1.36 36.46
C ILE A 6 15.30 -0.05 36.72
N LYS A 7 14.05 -0.14 37.19
CA LYS A 7 13.34 -1.40 37.42
C LYS A 7 13.07 -2.10 36.08
N LYS A 8 13.51 -3.36 35.95
CA LYS A 8 13.16 -4.25 34.82
C LYS A 8 11.69 -4.67 34.91
N GLY A 9 10.84 -4.06 34.08
CA GLY A 9 9.43 -4.46 33.88
C GLY A 9 9.30 -5.48 32.74
N LYS A 10 8.56 -6.56 33.02
CA LYS A 10 8.38 -7.80 32.24
C LYS A 10 7.67 -7.56 30.89
N SER A 11 8.09 -8.26 29.84
CA SER A 11 7.35 -8.48 28.57
C SER A 11 6.42 -9.70 28.68
N PRO A 12 5.63 -10.10 27.67
CA PRO A 12 4.83 -9.34 26.69
C PRO A 12 3.33 -9.76 26.73
N LEU A 13 2.40 -8.82 26.57
CA LEU A 13 0.97 -9.13 26.42
C LEU A 13 0.71 -9.83 25.07
N LYS A 14 0.30 -11.10 25.13
CA LYS A 14 -0.19 -11.89 24.00
C LYS A 14 -1.58 -11.39 23.60
N CYS A 15 -1.71 -10.73 22.45
CA CYS A 15 -3.02 -10.42 21.87
C CYS A 15 -3.61 -11.69 21.23
N LYS A 16 -4.61 -12.29 21.88
CA LYS A 16 -5.42 -13.38 21.34
C LYS A 16 -6.29 -12.84 20.20
N LYS A 17 -6.49 -13.66 19.17
CA LYS A 17 -7.36 -13.37 18.02
C LYS A 17 -8.79 -13.73 18.40
N ASP A 18 -9.64 -12.73 18.65
CA ASP A 18 -11.07 -12.96 18.80
C ASP A 18 -11.79 -12.71 17.48
N ASN A 19 -12.54 -13.74 17.07
CA ASN A 19 -13.34 -13.80 15.86
C ASN A 19 -14.77 -13.31 16.14
N LYS A 20 -15.38 -12.70 15.10
CA LYS A 20 -16.83 -12.39 14.90
C LYS A 20 -17.33 -11.15 15.67
N LYS A 21 -18.18 -10.27 15.12
CA LYS A 21 -19.32 -10.49 14.22
C LYS A 21 -19.52 -9.33 13.22
N LYS A 22 -20.11 -9.70 12.07
CA LYS A 22 -20.58 -8.85 10.97
C LYS A 22 -21.69 -7.92 11.49
N ILE A 23 -21.48 -6.61 11.44
CA ILE A 23 -22.51 -5.61 11.77
C ILE A 23 -23.50 -5.59 10.60
N GLN A 24 -24.74 -6.00 10.84
CA GLN A 24 -25.87 -5.78 9.93
C GLN A 24 -26.43 -4.40 10.26
N THR A 25 -26.37 -3.46 9.32
CA THR A 25 -26.97 -2.13 9.44
C THR A 25 -28.48 -2.28 9.30
N LYS A 26 -29.23 -1.90 10.34
CA LYS A 26 -30.69 -1.75 10.27
C LYS A 26 -31.01 -0.50 9.45
N GLU A 27 -31.93 -0.63 8.52
CA GLU A 27 -32.49 0.49 7.75
C GLU A 27 -33.18 1.46 8.70
N HIS A 28 -32.77 2.73 8.67
CA HIS A 28 -33.52 3.82 9.30
C HIS A 28 -34.25 4.57 8.19
N LYS A 29 -35.58 4.41 8.14
CA LYS A 29 -36.47 5.35 7.45
C LYS A 29 -36.53 6.62 8.27
N THR A 30 -36.18 7.76 7.67
CA THR A 30 -36.65 9.08 8.08
C THR A 30 -36.94 9.88 6.83
N ASN A 31 -38.17 10.38 6.77
CA ASN A 31 -38.78 11.05 5.64
C ASN A 31 -38.24 12.48 5.45
N ASN A 32 -38.07 12.85 4.18
CA ASN A 32 -38.08 14.18 3.56
C ASN A 32 -37.80 15.42 4.42
N CYS A 33 -36.69 16.11 4.11
CA CYS A 33 -36.66 17.57 4.13
C CYS A 33 -35.67 18.09 3.09
N HIS A 34 -36.22 18.78 2.09
CA HIS A 34 -35.61 19.66 1.10
C HIS A 34 -34.64 19.06 0.05
N ASN A 35 -35.21 18.84 -1.14
CA ASN A 35 -34.52 18.51 -2.39
C ASN A 35 -33.76 19.73 -2.94
N ASP A 36 -32.63 20.07 -2.34
CA ASP A 36 -31.54 20.70 -3.09
C ASP A 36 -30.64 19.58 -3.61
N ASP A 37 -31.17 18.81 -4.56
CA ASP A 37 -30.38 17.85 -5.31
C ASP A 37 -29.33 18.65 -6.09
N LEU A 38 -28.14 18.77 -5.51
CA LEU A 38 -26.93 18.98 -6.29
C LEU A 38 -26.87 17.82 -7.28
N ILE A 39 -27.38 18.06 -8.49
CA ILE A 39 -27.19 17.16 -9.62
C ILE A 39 -25.68 17.11 -9.85
N LEU A 40 -25.07 16.09 -9.25
CA LEU A 40 -23.68 15.73 -9.42
C LEU A 40 -23.54 15.16 -10.84
N GLY A 41 -23.52 16.07 -11.82
CA GLY A 41 -23.29 15.77 -13.23
C GLY A 41 -22.07 14.87 -13.35
N ASN A 42 -22.30 13.64 -13.76
CA ASN A 42 -21.30 12.60 -14.01
C ASN A 42 -20.28 12.38 -12.88
N ILE A 43 -20.73 12.21 -11.63
CA ILE A 43 -19.98 11.29 -10.77
C ILE A 43 -20.20 9.91 -11.37
N ILE A 44 -19.20 9.41 -12.08
CA ILE A 44 -19.12 8.01 -12.42
C ILE A 44 -19.04 7.26 -11.07
N THR A 45 -20.19 6.83 -10.54
CA THR A 45 -20.27 5.86 -9.45
C THR A 45 -19.90 4.48 -9.96
N SER A 46 -18.93 4.38 -10.85
CA SER A 46 -18.22 3.15 -11.05
C SER A 46 -17.21 3.10 -9.92
N HIS A 47 -17.59 2.40 -8.85
CA HIS A 47 -16.64 1.49 -8.23
C HIS A 47 -16.32 0.40 -9.26
N GLU A 48 -15.81 0.80 -10.44
CA GLU A 48 -15.34 -0.04 -11.51
C GLU A 48 -14.28 -0.86 -10.81
N THR A 49 -14.62 -2.12 -10.54
CA THR A 49 -13.67 -3.11 -10.12
C THR A 49 -12.73 -3.25 -11.30
N VAL A 50 -11.74 -2.35 -11.38
CA VAL A 50 -10.68 -2.38 -12.39
C VAL A 50 -10.11 -3.77 -12.25
N GLU A 51 -10.47 -4.65 -13.19
CA GLU A 51 -10.05 -6.03 -13.13
C GLU A 51 -8.54 -6.01 -13.15
N LYS A 52 -7.95 -6.33 -12.00
CA LYS A 52 -6.51 -6.32 -11.83
C LYS A 52 -5.98 -7.42 -12.73
N LYS A 53 -5.50 -7.04 -13.93
CA LYS A 53 -4.86 -7.96 -14.88
C LYS A 53 -3.94 -8.90 -14.10
N ASN A 54 -4.18 -10.21 -14.22
CA ASN A 54 -3.50 -11.26 -13.46
C ASN A 54 -2.05 -11.43 -13.92
N ARG A 55 -1.22 -10.41 -13.68
CA ARG A 55 0.20 -10.40 -14.01
C ARG A 55 0.99 -11.06 -12.89
N SER A 56 2.02 -11.81 -13.27
CA SER A 56 3.00 -12.36 -12.33
C SER A 56 3.54 -11.27 -11.40
N LYS A 57 3.67 -11.60 -10.11
CA LYS A 57 4.21 -10.70 -9.08
C LYS A 57 5.60 -10.16 -9.45
N PHE A 58 6.39 -10.89 -10.25
CA PHE A 58 7.69 -10.43 -10.76
C PHE A 58 7.56 -9.29 -11.77
N VAL A 59 6.60 -9.40 -12.70
CA VAL A 59 6.33 -8.36 -13.71
C VAL A 59 5.87 -7.07 -13.04
N ASN A 60 5.01 -7.18 -12.04
CA ASN A 60 4.54 -6.01 -11.28
C ASN A 60 5.70 -5.33 -10.53
N ILE A 61 6.59 -6.10 -9.88
CA ILE A 61 7.78 -5.55 -9.22
C ILE A 61 8.70 -4.85 -10.24
N SER A 62 8.93 -5.45 -11.40
CA SER A 62 9.76 -4.86 -12.46
C SER A 62 9.17 -3.52 -12.95
N LYS A 63 7.86 -3.45 -13.15
CA LYS A 63 7.17 -2.20 -13.53
C LYS A 63 7.42 -1.09 -12.51
N HIS A 64 7.35 -1.40 -11.21
CA HIS A 64 7.63 -0.41 -10.16
C HIS A 64 9.10 0.04 -10.14
N PHE A 65 10.06 -0.85 -10.36
CA PHE A 65 11.47 -0.46 -10.50
C PHE A 65 11.71 0.46 -11.70
N ARG A 66 11.12 0.14 -12.86
CA ARG A 66 11.21 1.01 -14.04
C ARG A 66 10.62 2.38 -13.80
N LYS A 67 9.48 2.46 -13.09
CA LYS A 67 8.86 3.74 -12.73
C LYS A 67 9.80 4.58 -11.86
N LEU A 68 10.35 4.00 -10.78
CA LEU A 68 11.30 4.69 -9.91
C LEU A 68 12.59 5.12 -10.63
N HIS A 69 13.08 4.32 -11.57
CA HIS A 69 14.27 4.67 -12.35
C HIS A 69 14.01 5.91 -13.22
N LYS A 70 12.91 5.90 -13.96
CA LYS A 70 12.49 7.02 -14.80
C LYS A 70 12.28 8.30 -13.98
N GLU A 71 11.63 8.19 -12.82
CA GLU A 71 11.44 9.34 -11.92
C GLU A 71 12.77 9.95 -11.48
N LYS A 72 13.77 9.13 -11.12
CA LYS A 72 15.11 9.61 -10.75
C LYS A 72 15.86 10.22 -11.93
N GLU A 73 15.80 9.59 -13.09
CA GLU A 73 16.45 10.11 -14.30
C GLU A 73 15.88 11.47 -14.68
N LEU A 74 14.55 11.63 -14.62
CA LEU A 74 13.90 12.92 -14.89
C LEU A 74 14.32 13.97 -13.85
N LEU A 75 14.32 13.64 -12.55
CA LEU A 75 14.79 14.56 -11.50
C LEU A 75 16.25 14.99 -11.65
N ASN A 76 17.09 14.16 -12.27
CA ASN A 76 18.50 14.46 -12.48
C ASN A 76 18.74 15.33 -13.71
N LYS A 77 17.82 15.34 -14.68
CA LYS A 77 17.91 16.16 -15.90
C LYS A 77 17.41 17.59 -15.70
N VAL A 78 16.63 17.82 -14.65
CA VAL A 78 16.04 19.13 -14.34
C VAL A 78 17.04 20.00 -13.58
N GLY A 79 17.08 21.29 -13.92
CA GLY A 79 17.91 22.30 -13.25
C GLY A 79 17.59 22.45 -11.75
N PRO A 80 18.50 23.05 -10.95
CA PRO A 80 18.38 23.09 -9.50
C PRO A 80 17.09 23.78 -9.02
N ASP A 81 16.68 24.88 -9.65
CA ASP A 81 15.52 25.67 -9.23
C ASP A 81 14.20 24.89 -9.40
N ALA A 82 14.02 24.24 -10.54
CA ALA A 82 12.84 23.42 -10.82
C ALA A 82 12.86 22.04 -10.13
N LYS A 83 13.98 21.66 -9.51
CA LYS A 83 14.13 20.35 -8.86
C LYS A 83 13.33 20.26 -7.57
N ASP A 84 13.24 21.33 -6.81
CA ASP A 84 12.52 21.34 -5.53
C ASP A 84 11.01 21.39 -5.72
N GLU A 85 10.53 22.14 -6.71
CA GLU A 85 9.14 22.09 -7.15
C GLU A 85 8.75 20.68 -7.60
N LEU A 86 9.58 20.03 -8.42
CA LEU A 86 9.31 18.69 -8.91
C LEU A 86 9.31 17.64 -7.78
N LYS A 87 10.21 17.77 -6.79
CA LYS A 87 10.17 16.93 -5.58
C LYS A 87 8.88 17.13 -4.80
N HIS A 88 8.45 18.38 -4.62
CA HIS A 88 7.21 18.70 -3.91
C HIS A 88 6.00 18.07 -4.63
N LEU A 89 5.90 18.23 -5.94
CA LEU A 89 4.85 17.60 -6.76
C LEU A 89 4.86 16.07 -6.62
N LEU A 90 6.04 15.45 -6.60
CA LEU A 90 6.16 13.99 -6.40
C LEU A 90 5.66 13.58 -5.00
N ILE A 91 5.90 14.38 -3.97
CA ILE A 91 5.39 14.13 -2.61
C ILE A 91 3.87 14.22 -2.59
N VAL A 92 3.30 15.27 -3.17
CA VAL A 92 1.84 15.47 -3.28
C VAL A 92 1.19 14.32 -4.04
N GLN A 93 1.75 13.95 -5.20
CA GLN A 93 1.26 12.82 -5.99
C GLN A 93 1.29 11.51 -5.17
N ASN A 94 2.37 11.26 -4.42
CA ASN A 94 2.47 10.09 -3.57
C ASN A 94 1.46 10.11 -2.41
N ALA A 95 1.12 11.28 -1.87
CA ALA A 95 0.08 11.42 -0.86
C ALA A 95 -1.30 11.11 -1.44
N LEU A 96 -1.61 11.60 -2.65
CA LEU A 96 -2.85 11.28 -3.36
C LEU A 96 -3.00 9.78 -3.68
N ILE A 97 -1.91 9.11 -4.06
CA ILE A 97 -1.94 7.66 -4.28
C ILE A 97 -2.24 6.92 -2.97
N LYS A 98 -1.62 7.34 -1.87
CA LYS A 98 -1.90 6.76 -0.54
C LYS A 98 -3.33 7.00 -0.08
N SER A 99 -3.88 8.19 -0.31
CA SER A 99 -5.26 8.52 0.08
C SER A 99 -6.28 7.67 -0.70
N LYS A 100 -5.98 7.34 -1.96
CA LYS A 100 -6.75 6.38 -2.77
C LYS A 100 -6.63 4.91 -2.30
N GLY A 101 -5.83 4.63 -1.26
CA GLY A 101 -5.58 3.28 -0.75
C GLY A 101 -4.55 2.48 -1.57
N GLU A 102 -3.88 3.12 -2.53
CA GLU A 102 -2.81 2.50 -3.30
C GLU A 102 -1.46 2.55 -2.58
N ARG A 103 -0.65 1.51 -2.76
CA ARG A 103 0.65 1.40 -2.11
C ARG A 103 1.74 2.08 -2.93
N VAL A 104 2.30 3.15 -2.40
CA VAL A 104 3.56 3.75 -2.89
C VAL A 104 4.75 2.91 -2.40
N TYR A 105 5.65 2.55 -3.31
CA TYR A 105 6.81 1.72 -2.99
C TYR A 105 8.12 2.52 -3.03
N SER A 106 8.91 2.41 -1.96
CA SER A 106 10.31 2.85 -1.98
C SER A 106 11.22 1.79 -2.59
N GLU A 107 12.38 2.20 -3.09
CA GLU A 107 13.38 1.28 -3.67
C GLU A 107 13.80 0.18 -2.68
N LYS A 108 14.08 0.56 -1.42
CA LYS A 108 14.41 -0.38 -0.34
C LYS A 108 13.28 -1.41 -0.16
N SER A 109 12.03 -0.98 -0.18
CA SER A 109 10.87 -1.86 -0.02
C SER A 109 10.69 -2.83 -1.21
N LEU A 110 10.91 -2.38 -2.44
CA LEU A 110 10.85 -3.24 -3.64
C LEU A 110 11.96 -4.29 -3.64
N LYS A 111 13.19 -3.89 -3.29
CA LYS A 111 14.33 -4.82 -3.17
C LYS A 111 14.03 -5.93 -2.15
N LYS A 112 13.48 -5.57 -0.99
CA LYS A 112 13.04 -6.55 0.03
C LYS A 112 11.96 -7.49 -0.52
N LYS A 113 10.94 -6.93 -1.19
CA LYS A 113 9.85 -7.71 -1.80
C LYS A 113 10.37 -8.70 -2.86
N GLN A 114 11.29 -8.27 -3.72
CA GLN A 114 11.90 -9.11 -4.74
C GLN A 114 12.71 -10.26 -4.13
N LYS A 115 13.51 -10.00 -3.09
CA LYS A 115 14.26 -11.04 -2.36
C LYS A 115 13.32 -12.09 -1.76
N ASN A 116 12.24 -11.64 -1.11
CA ASN A 116 11.26 -12.56 -0.52
C ASN A 116 10.55 -13.42 -1.57
N LEU A 117 10.23 -12.84 -2.73
CA LEU A 117 9.60 -13.56 -3.84
C LEU A 117 10.53 -14.66 -4.41
N LYS A 118 11.83 -14.36 -4.53
CA LYS A 118 12.86 -15.34 -4.93
C LYS A 118 13.00 -16.47 -3.89
N LYS A 119 13.03 -16.14 -2.60
CA LYS A 119 13.07 -17.14 -1.51
C LYS A 119 11.86 -18.07 -1.55
N LYS A 120 10.65 -17.52 -1.70
CA LYS A 120 9.41 -18.31 -1.80
C LYS A 120 9.42 -19.25 -2.99
N LYS A 121 9.88 -18.82 -4.17
CA LYS A 121 10.03 -19.70 -5.34
C LYS A 121 10.97 -20.88 -5.07
N ARG A 122 12.12 -20.64 -4.42
CA ARG A 122 13.07 -21.71 -4.06
C ARG A 122 12.46 -22.70 -3.06
N TYR A 123 11.76 -22.19 -2.06
CA TYR A 123 11.08 -23.01 -1.06
C TYR A 123 10.03 -23.91 -1.71
N ASN A 124 9.13 -23.34 -2.53
CA ASN A 124 8.12 -24.12 -3.25
C ASN A 124 8.77 -25.22 -4.10
N LYS A 125 9.81 -24.89 -4.88
CA LYS A 125 10.54 -25.89 -5.68
C LYS A 125 11.11 -27.04 -4.84
N LYS A 126 11.62 -26.75 -3.63
CA LYS A 126 12.10 -27.80 -2.72
C LYS A 126 10.97 -28.69 -2.20
N TRP A 127 9.81 -28.09 -1.89
CA TRP A 127 8.62 -28.85 -1.47
C TRP A 127 8.08 -29.72 -2.59
N ASP A 128 7.94 -29.18 -3.79
CA ASP A 128 7.48 -29.92 -4.97
C ASP A 128 8.40 -31.12 -5.24
N ASN A 129 9.72 -30.96 -5.10
CA ASN A 129 10.68 -32.06 -5.23
C ASN A 129 10.59 -33.11 -4.11
N LYS A 130 10.20 -32.70 -2.89
CA LYS A 130 10.01 -33.63 -1.77
C LYS A 130 8.74 -34.45 -1.93
N GLN A 131 7.68 -33.89 -2.51
CA GLN A 131 6.41 -34.58 -2.76
C GLN A 131 6.47 -35.54 -3.97
N LYS A 132 7.48 -35.38 -4.84
CA LYS A 132 7.73 -36.25 -6.00
C LYS A 132 8.64 -37.44 -5.71
N ARG A 133 9.12 -37.56 -4.47
CA ARG A 133 9.89 -38.69 -3.95
C ARG A 133 8.97 -39.51 -3.06
#